data_AF-A0A852RE27-F1
#
_entry.id   AF-A0A852RE27-F1
#
_cell.length_a   1.000
_cell.length_b   1.000
_cell.length_c   1.000
_cell.angle_alpha   90.00
_cell.angle_beta   90.00
_cell.angle_gamma   90.00
#
_symmetry.space_group_name_H-M   'P 1'
#
loop_
_entity.id
_entity.type
_entity.pdbx_description
1 polymer ?
#
loop_
_entity_poly.entity_id
_entity_poly.type
_entity_poly.pdbx_seq_one_letter_code
_entity_poly.pdbx_strand_id
1 'polypeptide(L)'
;MNRPRHVAPVVLVAALLLAGCSQPAAEPEARTARAADERAAAAEEPGESASDEPAYTPRTASGTIVSDDGLTSAAFEIETFLRTLEDGETEEIGEIRFADLTATVTTLGVGGELIGSDPGPCFDTGMRTGGGDITVGPAEGSQTTTMPVDAEGRAVVELVLLVHEQDPNAACFNRVIARAPLVWDED
;
A
#
# COMPACT_ATOMS: atom_id res chain seq x y z
N MET A 1 -7.70 -52.07 22.70
CA MET A 1 -6.24 -51.95 22.89
C MET A 1 -5.78 -50.74 22.07
N ASN A 2 -5.60 -49.58 22.73
CA ASN A 2 -4.32 -48.90 23.00
C ASN A 2 -3.66 -48.31 21.71
N ARG A 3 -3.44 -47.00 21.50
CA ARG A 3 -3.39 -45.79 22.35
C ARG A 3 -3.64 -44.52 21.49
N PRO A 4 -4.24 -43.43 22.01
CA PRO A 4 -4.08 -42.09 21.44
C PRO A 4 -2.78 -41.43 21.91
N ARG A 5 -2.07 -40.76 21.00
CA ARG A 5 -0.87 -39.95 21.28
C ARG A 5 -1.30 -38.59 21.80
N HIS A 6 -0.91 -38.26 23.03
CA HIS A 6 -1.01 -36.92 23.60
C HIS A 6 0.17 -36.07 23.11
N VAL A 7 -0.12 -34.92 22.52
CA VAL A 7 0.85 -33.84 22.30
C VAL A 7 0.36 -32.66 23.13
N ALA A 8 1.21 -32.24 24.08
CA ALA A 8 0.93 -31.20 25.05
C ALA A 8 1.04 -29.79 24.42
N PRO A 9 0.25 -28.80 24.87
CA PRO A 9 0.48 -27.41 24.53
C PRO A 9 1.53 -26.78 25.47
N VAL A 10 2.53 -26.14 24.87
CA VAL A 10 3.48 -25.26 25.55
C VAL A 10 2.78 -23.93 25.83
N VAL A 11 2.61 -23.61 27.11
CA VAL A 11 2.08 -22.33 27.60
C VAL A 11 3.24 -21.34 27.70
N LEU A 12 3.24 -20.29 26.89
CA LEU A 12 4.19 -19.18 27.00
C LEU A 12 3.56 -18.10 27.90
N VAL A 13 4.12 -17.90 29.09
CA VAL A 13 3.74 -16.84 30.04
C VAL A 13 4.63 -15.64 29.76
N ALA A 14 4.06 -14.55 29.24
CA ALA A 14 4.72 -13.25 29.16
C ALA A 14 4.53 -12.51 30.50
N ALA A 15 5.61 -12.32 31.25
CA ALA A 15 5.63 -11.51 32.46
C ALA A 15 5.97 -10.04 32.10
N LEU A 16 5.00 -9.14 32.31
CA LEU A 16 5.23 -7.71 32.46
C LEU A 16 6.07 -7.45 33.71
N LEU A 17 7.13 -6.64 33.59
CA LEU A 17 7.68 -5.90 34.71
C LEU A 17 7.91 -4.43 34.32
N LEU A 18 7.09 -3.60 34.96
CA LEU A 18 7.22 -2.15 35.11
C LEU A 18 8.34 -1.81 36.10
N ALA A 19 8.74 -0.54 36.04
CA ALA A 19 9.39 0.29 37.07
C ALA A 19 10.91 0.49 36.96
N GLY A 20 11.29 1.77 36.92
CA GLY A 20 12.66 2.24 37.04
C GLY A 20 12.81 3.75 36.88
N CYS A 21 12.16 4.53 37.74
CA CYS A 21 12.44 5.97 37.92
C CYS A 21 13.83 6.17 38.52
N SER A 22 14.67 7.02 37.93
CA SER A 22 15.82 7.63 38.61
C SER A 22 16.17 8.98 37.95
N GLN A 23 15.70 10.07 38.53
CA GLN A 23 16.32 11.40 38.38
C GLN A 23 17.69 11.40 39.08
N PRO A 24 18.59 12.31 38.69
CA PRO A 24 19.19 13.11 39.74
C PRO A 24 19.34 14.60 39.43
N ALA A 25 19.27 15.35 40.53
CA ALA A 25 19.95 16.61 40.83
C ALA A 25 19.46 17.88 40.11
N ALA A 26 18.49 18.53 40.76
CA ALA A 26 18.38 19.98 40.76
C ALA A 26 19.39 20.55 41.78
N GLU A 27 20.28 21.42 41.33
CA GLU A 27 21.00 22.37 42.19
C GLU A 27 20.30 23.74 42.10
N PRO A 28 20.02 24.41 43.24
CA PRO A 28 19.43 25.74 43.23
C PRO A 28 20.46 26.86 43.48
N GLU A 29 19.99 28.09 43.21
CA GLU A 29 20.55 29.39 43.60
C GLU A 29 21.63 29.95 42.64
N ALA A 30 21.52 31.17 42.10
CA ALA A 30 21.07 32.40 42.74
C ALA A 30 20.40 33.39 41.77
N ARG A 31 19.36 34.06 42.27
CA ARG A 31 18.84 35.33 41.75
C ARG A 31 19.89 36.43 41.94
N THR A 32 20.12 37.29 40.94
CA THR A 32 19.90 38.74 41.11
C THR A 32 19.73 39.45 39.76
N ALA A 33 18.86 40.45 39.77
CA ALA A 33 18.21 41.14 38.66
C ALA A 33 19.07 42.21 37.95
N ARG A 34 18.70 42.56 36.71
CA ARG A 34 18.36 43.95 36.33
C ARG A 34 17.68 44.03 34.96
N ALA A 35 16.68 44.89 34.88
CA ALA A 35 15.87 45.20 33.72
C ALA A 35 16.40 46.43 32.95
N ALA A 36 15.78 46.69 31.79
CA ALA A 36 15.89 47.82 30.84
C ALA A 36 17.06 47.69 29.84
N ASP A 37 16.95 47.95 28.53
CA ASP A 37 16.08 48.91 27.85
C ASP A 37 16.07 48.70 26.31
N GLU A 38 14.97 49.11 25.68
CA GLU A 38 14.65 49.58 24.31
C GLU A 38 15.29 49.05 22.99
N ARG A 39 14.38 48.52 22.15
CA ARG A 39 14.07 48.81 20.72
C ARG A 39 15.18 49.17 19.71
N ALA A 40 15.30 48.32 18.67
CA ALA A 40 15.38 48.69 17.25
C ALA A 40 14.84 47.48 16.42
N ALA A 41 13.64 47.55 15.86
CA ALA A 41 13.33 48.04 14.51
C ALA A 41 13.77 47.07 13.38
N ALA A 42 12.75 46.37 12.85
CA ALA A 42 12.54 45.94 11.47
C ALA A 42 13.76 45.56 10.60
N ALA A 43 13.82 44.27 10.26
CA ALA A 43 14.12 43.83 8.90
C ALA A 43 13.19 42.64 8.59
N GLU A 44 12.12 42.91 7.84
CA GLU A 44 11.41 41.88 7.09
C GLU A 44 12.36 41.39 5.98
N GLU A 45 12.68 40.08 6.01
CA GLU A 45 12.59 39.05 4.96
C GLU A 45 12.81 39.51 3.49
N PRO A 46 13.52 38.73 2.62
CA PRO A 46 12.89 37.49 2.14
C PRO A 46 13.85 36.37 1.72
N GLY A 47 13.34 35.13 1.76
CA GLY A 47 13.96 34.03 1.03
C GLY A 47 13.66 32.65 1.59
N GLU A 48 12.53 32.44 2.25
CA GLU A 48 11.95 31.10 2.24
C GLU A 48 11.63 30.81 0.77
N SER A 49 12.51 30.05 0.12
CA SER A 49 12.20 29.40 -1.15
C SER A 49 11.06 28.44 -0.84
N ALA A 50 9.83 28.95 -0.83
CA ALA A 50 8.66 28.14 -1.08
C ALA A 50 8.92 27.54 -2.46
N SER A 51 9.38 26.30 -2.46
CA SER A 51 9.45 25.50 -3.66
C SER A 51 8.04 25.50 -4.24
N ASP A 52 7.84 26.24 -5.34
CA ASP A 52 6.65 26.22 -6.21
C ASP A 52 6.51 24.84 -6.90
N GLU A 53 6.87 23.76 -6.22
CA GLU A 53 6.50 22.42 -6.65
C GLU A 53 5.02 22.24 -6.35
N PRO A 54 4.21 21.84 -7.35
CA PRO A 54 2.80 21.59 -7.11
C PRO A 54 2.68 20.56 -5.99
N ALA A 55 1.94 20.94 -4.94
CA ALA A 55 1.63 20.02 -3.85
C ALA A 55 0.90 18.81 -4.44
N TYR A 56 1.38 17.62 -4.11
CA TYR A 56 0.76 16.38 -4.53
C TYR A 56 -0.69 16.31 -4.04
N THR A 57 -1.61 15.97 -4.95
CA THR A 57 -3.02 15.75 -4.65
C THR A 57 -3.31 14.26 -4.86
N PRO A 58 -3.68 13.51 -3.79
CA PRO A 58 -4.12 12.12 -3.92
C PRO A 58 -5.30 12.01 -4.87
N ARG A 59 -5.34 10.94 -5.66
CA ARG A 59 -6.45 10.61 -6.55
C ARG A 59 -7.10 9.32 -6.12
N THR A 60 -8.40 9.21 -6.33
CA THR A 60 -9.16 8.01 -6.02
C THR A 60 -9.78 7.40 -7.27
N ALA A 61 -9.87 6.08 -7.29
CA ALA A 61 -10.62 5.34 -8.28
C ALA A 61 -11.37 4.21 -7.59
N SER A 62 -12.59 3.91 -8.04
CA SER A 62 -13.37 2.81 -7.49
C SER A 62 -14.09 2.05 -8.59
N GLY A 63 -14.44 0.80 -8.31
CA GLY A 63 -15.13 -0.01 -9.30
C GLY A 63 -15.45 -1.41 -8.85
N THR A 64 -15.85 -2.23 -9.81
CA THR A 64 -16.11 -3.66 -9.63
C THR A 64 -15.43 -4.42 -10.75
N ILE A 65 -14.74 -5.49 -10.38
CA ILE A 65 -14.12 -6.43 -11.30
C ILE A 65 -14.91 -7.73 -11.27
N VAL A 66 -15.22 -8.28 -12.44
CA VAL A 66 -15.96 -9.54 -12.60
C VAL A 66 -15.31 -10.33 -13.73
N SER A 67 -15.02 -11.61 -13.50
CA SER A 67 -14.52 -12.50 -14.54
C SER A 67 -15.61 -12.85 -15.56
N ASP A 68 -15.21 -13.20 -16.79
CA ASP A 68 -16.16 -13.55 -17.86
C ASP A 68 -17.06 -14.75 -17.50
N ASP A 69 -16.55 -15.68 -16.68
CA ASP A 69 -17.30 -16.83 -16.19
C ASP A 69 -18.16 -16.54 -14.94
N GLY A 70 -18.07 -15.33 -14.39
CA GLY A 70 -18.80 -14.89 -13.20
C GLY A 70 -18.38 -15.57 -11.90
N LEU A 71 -17.30 -16.35 -11.91
CA LEU A 71 -16.83 -17.09 -10.74
C LEU A 71 -15.88 -16.28 -9.85
N THR A 72 -15.33 -15.17 -10.37
CA THR A 72 -14.51 -14.23 -9.63
C THR A 72 -15.12 -12.84 -9.67
N SER A 73 -15.24 -12.19 -8.52
CA SER A 73 -15.69 -10.80 -8.42
C SER A 73 -15.10 -10.08 -7.21
N ALA A 74 -14.91 -8.77 -7.31
CA ALA A 74 -14.61 -7.92 -6.16
C ALA A 74 -15.05 -6.47 -6.42
N ALA A 75 -15.45 -5.78 -5.37
CA ALA A 75 -15.42 -4.31 -5.35
C ALA A 75 -13.99 -3.86 -5.00
N PHE A 76 -13.55 -2.74 -5.57
CA PHE A 76 -12.25 -2.17 -5.24
C PHE A 76 -12.31 -0.66 -5.10
N GLU A 77 -11.42 -0.14 -4.26
CA GLU A 77 -11.08 1.27 -4.12
C GLU A 77 -9.56 1.42 -4.21
N ILE A 78 -9.11 2.48 -4.88
CA ILE A 78 -7.71 2.85 -5.01
C ILE A 78 -7.55 4.28 -4.50
N GLU A 79 -6.55 4.51 -3.66
CA GLU A 79 -6.10 5.84 -3.25
C GLU A 79 -4.61 5.97 -3.54
N THR A 80 -4.20 7.05 -4.20
CA THR A 80 -2.80 7.25 -4.57
C THR A 80 -2.01 8.03 -3.50
N PHE A 81 -0.73 7.68 -3.35
CA PHE A 81 0.22 8.38 -2.50
C PHE A 81 1.62 8.36 -3.10
N LEU A 82 2.48 9.29 -2.69
CA LEU A 82 3.88 9.31 -3.07
C LEU A 82 4.74 8.47 -2.14
N ARG A 83 5.60 7.62 -2.71
CA ARG A 83 6.59 6.81 -1.99
C ARG A 83 7.99 7.18 -2.44
N THR A 84 8.87 7.50 -1.50
CA THR A 84 10.30 7.67 -1.76
C THR A 84 11.00 6.31 -1.85
N LEU A 85 11.72 6.08 -2.95
CA LEU A 85 12.52 4.90 -3.23
C LEU A 85 13.91 5.00 -2.57
N GLU A 86 14.67 3.90 -2.59
CA GLU A 86 15.99 3.82 -1.93
C GLU A 86 17.04 4.75 -2.56
N ASP A 87 16.89 5.09 -3.84
CA ASP A 87 17.74 6.03 -4.57
C ASP A 87 17.34 7.51 -4.37
N GLY A 88 16.27 7.76 -3.63
CA GLY A 88 15.73 9.09 -3.36
C GLY A 88 14.73 9.58 -4.41
N GLU A 89 14.45 8.82 -5.47
CA GLU A 89 13.36 9.15 -6.40
C GLU A 89 12.00 8.93 -5.74
N THR A 90 10.97 9.61 -6.25
CA THR A 90 9.60 9.50 -5.74
C THR A 90 8.70 8.89 -6.80
N GLU A 91 7.91 7.90 -6.40
CA GLU A 91 6.99 7.15 -7.26
C GLU A 91 5.55 7.30 -6.75
N GLU A 92 4.58 7.45 -7.65
CA GLU A 92 3.15 7.42 -7.30
C GLU A 92 2.67 5.97 -7.20
N ILE A 93 2.16 5.60 -6.02
CA ILE A 93 1.68 4.27 -5.67
C ILE A 93 0.18 4.35 -5.39
N GLY A 94 -0.58 3.37 -5.88
CA GLY A 94 -1.97 3.15 -5.48
C GLY A 94 -2.05 2.12 -4.36
N GLU A 95 -2.66 2.46 -3.23
CA GLU A 95 -3.16 1.49 -2.27
C GLU A 95 -4.52 0.98 -2.75
N ILE A 96 -4.63 -0.32 -2.99
CA ILE A 96 -5.82 -0.97 -3.54
C ILE A 96 -6.48 -1.78 -2.44
N ARG A 97 -7.73 -1.46 -2.12
CA ARG A 97 -8.54 -2.16 -1.12
C ARG A 97 -9.64 -2.95 -1.85
N PHE A 98 -9.70 -4.25 -1.60
CA PHE A 98 -10.73 -5.14 -2.14
C PHE A 98 -11.77 -5.48 -1.07
N ALA A 99 -13.03 -5.41 -1.47
CA ALA A 99 -14.20 -5.81 -0.70
C ALA A 99 -15.04 -6.82 -1.49
N ASP A 100 -15.83 -7.61 -0.77
CA ASP A 100 -16.74 -8.63 -1.33
C ASP A 100 -16.04 -9.61 -2.30
N LEU A 101 -14.75 -9.87 -2.05
CA LEU A 101 -13.90 -10.70 -2.91
C LEU A 101 -14.35 -12.16 -2.89
N THR A 102 -14.78 -12.63 -4.05
CA THR A 102 -15.15 -14.03 -4.32
C THR A 102 -14.27 -14.56 -5.44
N ALA A 103 -13.68 -15.75 -5.26
CA ALA A 103 -12.99 -16.48 -6.32
C ALA A 103 -12.97 -17.99 -6.01
N THR A 104 -12.62 -18.79 -7.00
CA THR A 104 -12.50 -20.26 -6.87
C THR A 104 -11.13 -20.72 -6.35
N VAL A 105 -10.19 -19.80 -6.21
CA VAL A 105 -8.82 -20.01 -5.72
C VAL A 105 -8.64 -19.31 -4.38
N THR A 106 -7.55 -19.62 -3.66
CA THR A 106 -7.23 -19.02 -2.36
C THR A 106 -6.33 -17.78 -2.45
N THR A 107 -5.75 -17.53 -3.61
CA THR A 107 -4.80 -16.44 -3.83
C THR A 107 -4.98 -15.90 -5.24
N LEU A 108 -4.97 -14.58 -5.36
CA LEU A 108 -4.99 -13.87 -6.63
C LEU A 108 -3.82 -12.91 -6.70
N GLY A 109 -3.15 -12.89 -7.85
CA GLY A 109 -2.21 -11.83 -8.17
C GLY A 109 -2.97 -10.58 -8.61
N VAL A 110 -2.42 -9.42 -8.31
CA VAL A 110 -2.92 -8.10 -8.70
C VAL A 110 -1.93 -7.47 -9.66
N GLY A 111 -2.44 -6.90 -10.74
CA GLY A 111 -1.63 -6.19 -11.72
C GLY A 111 -2.38 -5.03 -12.37
N GLY A 112 -1.66 -4.21 -13.11
CA GLY A 112 -2.20 -3.06 -13.82
C GLY A 112 -1.84 -3.12 -15.30
N GLU A 113 -2.86 -2.98 -16.16
CA GLU A 113 -2.64 -2.81 -17.59
C GLU A 113 -2.29 -1.35 -17.88
N LEU A 114 -1.19 -1.14 -18.59
CA LEU A 114 -0.73 0.19 -18.97
C LEU A 114 -1.42 0.66 -20.25
N ILE A 115 -1.63 1.96 -20.38
CA ILE A 115 -2.16 2.54 -21.60
C ILE A 115 -1.28 2.19 -22.82
N GLY A 116 -1.93 1.78 -23.90
CA GLY A 116 -1.25 1.41 -25.16
C GLY A 116 -0.61 0.02 -25.16
N SER A 117 -0.74 -0.77 -24.09
CA SER A 117 -0.39 -2.19 -24.08
C SER A 117 -1.48 -3.05 -24.74
N ASP A 118 -1.09 -4.19 -25.32
CA ASP A 118 -2.03 -5.14 -25.94
C ASP A 118 -2.67 -6.03 -24.85
N PRO A 119 -3.99 -5.94 -24.59
CA PRO A 119 -4.64 -6.75 -23.58
C PRO A 119 -4.70 -8.21 -24.03
N GLY A 120 -3.92 -9.05 -23.35
CA GLY A 120 -3.84 -10.48 -23.62
C GLY A 120 -4.35 -11.35 -22.46
N PRO A 121 -4.50 -12.66 -22.70
CA PRO A 121 -4.85 -13.63 -21.66
C PRO A 121 -3.68 -13.91 -20.71
N CYS A 122 -2.45 -13.56 -21.10
CA CYS A 122 -1.25 -13.71 -20.28
C CYS A 122 -0.78 -12.35 -19.75
N PHE A 123 -0.48 -12.30 -18.45
CA PHE A 123 0.08 -11.14 -17.79
C PHE A 123 1.59 -11.27 -17.61
N ASP A 124 2.35 -10.57 -18.44
CA ASP A 124 3.80 -10.42 -18.27
C ASP A 124 4.12 -9.21 -17.40
N THR A 125 4.68 -9.46 -16.21
CA THR A 125 5.11 -8.43 -15.25
C THR A 125 6.31 -7.60 -15.75
N GLY A 126 7.01 -8.03 -16.82
CA GLY A 126 8.08 -7.25 -17.45
C GLY A 126 7.59 -6.15 -18.39
N MET A 127 6.31 -6.15 -18.76
CA MET A 127 5.69 -5.15 -19.65
C MET A 127 4.51 -4.41 -19.00
N ARG A 128 4.28 -4.66 -17.70
CA ARG A 128 3.12 -4.22 -16.92
C ARG A 128 3.51 -3.96 -15.48
N THR A 129 2.62 -3.36 -14.70
CA THR A 129 2.87 -3.11 -13.27
C THR A 129 2.29 -4.23 -12.40
N GLY A 130 3.04 -4.67 -11.39
CA GLY A 130 2.66 -5.72 -10.46
C GLY A 130 2.28 -5.16 -9.10
N GLY A 131 1.14 -5.60 -8.57
CA GLY A 131 0.60 -5.18 -7.28
C GLY A 131 0.76 -6.22 -6.16
N GLY A 132 1.42 -7.35 -6.41
CA GLY A 132 1.54 -8.45 -5.43
C GLY A 132 0.30 -9.33 -5.35
N ASP A 133 0.20 -10.12 -4.27
CA ASP A 133 -0.83 -11.14 -4.12
C ASP A 133 -1.80 -10.81 -2.97
N ILE A 134 -3.08 -11.13 -3.17
CA ILE A 134 -4.13 -11.04 -2.15
C ILE A 134 -4.69 -12.43 -1.82
N THR A 135 -5.14 -12.61 -0.58
CA THR A 135 -5.74 -13.88 -0.14
C THR A 135 -7.25 -13.84 -0.32
N VAL A 136 -7.81 -14.90 -0.92
CA VAL A 136 -9.24 -15.11 -1.09
C VAL A 136 -9.71 -16.11 -0.03
N GLY A 137 -10.76 -15.75 0.70
CA GLY A 137 -11.37 -16.60 1.72
C GLY A 137 -12.00 -15.78 2.84
N PRO A 138 -12.42 -16.43 3.95
CA PRO A 138 -12.94 -15.73 5.12
C PRO A 138 -11.79 -15.04 5.86
N ALA A 139 -11.20 -14.03 5.24
CA ALA A 139 -10.41 -13.06 5.94
C ALA A 139 -11.39 -12.13 6.69
N GLU A 140 -11.12 -11.87 7.97
CA GLU A 140 -11.86 -10.84 8.70
C GLU A 140 -11.42 -9.46 8.16
N GLY A 141 -12.07 -8.98 7.10
CA GLY A 141 -11.88 -7.62 6.58
C GLY A 141 -11.44 -7.52 5.11
N SER A 142 -11.26 -6.28 4.66
CA SER A 142 -10.79 -5.93 3.32
C SER A 142 -9.37 -6.46 3.07
N GLN A 143 -9.11 -6.90 1.85
CA GLN A 143 -7.74 -7.24 1.41
C GLN A 143 -7.09 -6.01 0.80
N THR A 144 -5.85 -5.71 1.19
CA THR A 144 -5.14 -4.53 0.71
C THR A 144 -3.85 -4.94 0.03
N THR A 145 -3.51 -4.27 -1.06
CA THR A 145 -2.19 -4.34 -1.68
C THR A 145 -1.77 -2.99 -2.27
N THR A 146 -0.54 -2.88 -2.75
CA THR A 146 -0.02 -1.65 -3.36
C THR A 146 0.57 -1.91 -4.74
N MET A 147 0.39 -0.99 -5.67
CA MET A 147 0.89 -1.10 -7.04
C MET A 147 1.27 0.28 -7.58
N PRO A 148 2.38 0.41 -8.34
CA PRO A 148 2.62 1.62 -9.14
C PRO A 148 1.43 1.92 -10.07
N VAL A 149 0.96 3.16 -10.08
CA VAL A 149 -0.16 3.61 -10.96
C VAL A 149 0.33 4.21 -12.28
N ASP A 150 1.64 4.32 -12.44
CA ASP A 150 2.36 4.60 -13.67
C ASP A 150 3.57 3.67 -13.76
N ALA A 151 3.95 3.29 -14.97
CA ALA A 151 5.24 2.67 -15.23
C ALA A 151 5.76 3.14 -16.59
N GLU A 152 7.03 3.56 -16.62
CA GLU A 152 7.69 4.05 -17.83
C GLU A 152 6.95 5.24 -18.50
N GLY A 153 6.28 6.09 -17.70
CA GLY A 153 5.51 7.23 -18.20
C GLY A 153 4.18 6.84 -18.84
N ARG A 154 3.71 5.61 -18.58
CA ARG A 154 2.40 5.11 -19.03
C ARG A 154 1.54 4.85 -17.81
N ALA A 155 0.39 5.51 -17.77
CA ALA A 155 -0.60 5.31 -16.71
C ALA A 155 -1.23 3.92 -16.77
N VAL A 156 -1.57 3.39 -15.60
CA VAL A 156 -2.43 2.21 -15.48
C VAL A 156 -3.87 2.62 -15.79
N VAL A 157 -4.49 1.87 -16.70
CA VAL A 157 -5.87 2.12 -17.16
C VAL A 157 -6.82 0.97 -16.83
N GLU A 158 -6.31 -0.20 -16.46
CA GLU A 158 -7.12 -1.31 -15.94
C GLU A 158 -6.46 -1.95 -14.72
N LEU A 159 -7.28 -2.32 -13.76
CA LEU A 159 -6.92 -3.27 -12.72
C LEU A 159 -7.13 -4.69 -13.26
N VAL A 160 -6.18 -5.58 -12.98
CA VAL A 160 -6.17 -6.95 -13.48
C VAL A 160 -6.01 -7.92 -12.32
N LEU A 161 -6.87 -8.94 -12.27
CA LEU A 161 -6.73 -10.08 -11.36
C LEU A 161 -6.15 -11.28 -12.12
N LEU A 162 -5.23 -11.96 -11.46
CA LEU A 162 -4.38 -13.00 -12.05
C LEU A 162 -4.40 -14.28 -11.21
N VAL A 163 -4.18 -15.40 -11.88
CA VAL A 163 -3.82 -16.68 -11.24
C VAL A 163 -2.42 -17.07 -11.69
N HIS A 164 -1.59 -17.50 -10.73
CA HIS A 164 -0.27 -18.06 -11.00
C HIS A 164 -0.42 -19.55 -11.36
N GLU A 165 -0.15 -19.87 -12.61
CA GLU A 165 -0.19 -21.24 -13.12
C GLU A 165 1.02 -22.02 -12.60
N GLN A 166 0.75 -23.18 -11.99
CA GLN A 166 1.78 -24.09 -11.50
C GLN A 166 2.17 -25.16 -12.53
N ASP A 167 1.39 -25.30 -13.61
CA ASP A 167 1.70 -26.23 -14.70
C ASP A 167 2.83 -25.66 -15.57
N PRO A 168 4.00 -26.34 -15.66
CA PRO A 168 5.10 -25.88 -16.50
C PRO A 168 4.77 -25.86 -18.00
N ASN A 169 3.67 -26.48 -18.42
CA ASN A 169 3.18 -26.48 -19.80
C ASN A 169 2.05 -25.48 -20.04
N ALA A 170 1.67 -24.69 -19.02
CA ALA A 170 0.67 -23.65 -19.19
C ALA A 170 1.10 -22.63 -20.25
N ALA A 171 0.14 -22.14 -21.04
CA ALA A 171 0.39 -21.13 -22.05
C ALA A 171 0.81 -19.77 -21.44
N CYS A 172 0.38 -19.51 -20.19
CA CYS A 172 0.72 -18.32 -19.42
C CYS A 172 1.23 -18.75 -18.05
N PHE A 173 2.29 -18.10 -17.55
CA PHE A 173 2.67 -18.25 -16.14
C PHE A 173 1.71 -17.47 -15.22
N ASN A 174 1.37 -16.23 -15.58
CA ASN A 174 0.29 -15.49 -14.94
C ASN A 174 -0.87 -15.39 -15.93
N ARG A 175 -1.97 -16.08 -15.65
CA ARG A 175 -3.18 -16.01 -16.47
C ARG A 175 -4.09 -14.92 -15.93
N VAL A 176 -4.59 -14.08 -16.83
CA VAL A 176 -5.61 -13.08 -16.51
C VAL A 176 -6.95 -13.76 -16.34
N ILE A 177 -7.64 -13.45 -15.24
CA ILE A 177 -8.98 -13.99 -14.95
C ILE A 177 -10.08 -12.93 -14.99
N ALA A 178 -9.74 -11.67 -14.69
CA ALA A 178 -10.68 -10.56 -14.71
C ALA A 178 -9.94 -9.24 -14.91
N ARG A 179 -10.65 -8.26 -15.47
CA ARG A 179 -10.16 -6.90 -15.71
C ARG A 179 -11.25 -5.91 -15.36
N ALA A 180 -10.86 -4.72 -14.91
CA ALA A 180 -11.77 -3.61 -14.73
C ALA A 180 -11.08 -2.29 -15.10
N PRO A 181 -11.74 -1.40 -15.87
CA PRO A 181 -11.17 -0.10 -16.16
C PRO A 181 -11.00 0.72 -14.88
N LEU A 182 -9.91 1.48 -14.80
CA LEU A 182 -9.70 2.49 -13.77
C LEU A 182 -10.31 3.80 -14.24
N VAL A 183 -11.36 4.23 -13.54
CA VAL A 183 -11.95 5.55 -13.71
C VAL A 183 -11.61 6.34 -12.47
N TRP A 184 -10.78 7.37 -12.66
CA TRP A 184 -10.38 8.29 -11.60
C TRP A 184 -11.52 9.27 -11.34
N ASP A 185 -11.79 9.51 -10.07
CA ASP A 185 -12.75 10.53 -9.65
C ASP A 185 -12.22 11.91 -10.10
N GLU A 186 -13.08 12.73 -10.70
CA GLU A 186 -12.74 14.10 -11.07
C GLU A 186 -12.76 14.98 -9.81
N ASP A 187 -11.68 15.74 -9.60
CA ASP A 187 -11.57 16.75 -8.53
C ASP A 187 -12.48 17.98 -8.77
#